data_AF-A0A4D4JGK6-F1
#
_entry.id   AF-A0A4D4JGK6-F1
#
_cell.length_a   1.000
_cell.length_b   1.000
_cell.length_c   1.000
_cell.angle_alpha   90.00
_cell.angle_beta   90.00
_cell.angle_gamma   90.00
#
_symmetry.space_group_name_H-M   'P 1'
#
loop_
_entity.id
_entity.type
_entity.pdbx_description
1 polymer ?
#
loop_
_entity_poly.entity_id
_entity_poly.type
_entity_poly.pdbx_seq_one_letter_code
_entity_poly.pdbx_strand_id
1 'polypeptide(L)'
;MVARVGIGTVLGLVYLAGIVTSGLVYLQRAGFGELKSREGVDWREFLLPNIPYFALTLAKMFVWPAVLLFWLVMKMPRSPWRAITDDHGRAVRRVTRVGGANTGH
;
A
#
# COMPACT_ATOMS: atom_id res chain seq x y z
N MET A 1 -23.03 -34.44 0.75
CA MET A 1 -21.90 -34.60 -0.19
C MET A 1 -20.81 -33.62 0.23
N VAL A 2 -19.74 -34.10 0.90
CA VAL A 2 -18.66 -33.22 1.39
C VAL A 2 -17.69 -33.02 0.23
N ALA A 3 -17.64 -31.82 -0.34
CA ALA A 3 -16.65 -31.49 -1.36
C ALA A 3 -15.26 -31.60 -0.74
N ARG A 4 -14.41 -32.49 -1.26
CA ARG A 4 -12.99 -32.55 -0.91
C ARG A 4 -12.33 -31.31 -1.51
N VAL A 5 -12.16 -30.28 -0.70
CA VAL A 5 -11.37 -29.11 -1.10
C VAL A 5 -9.91 -29.56 -1.22
N GLY A 6 -9.38 -29.53 -2.44
CA GLY A 6 -7.99 -29.89 -2.69
C GLY A 6 -7.04 -28.88 -2.04
N ILE A 7 -5.86 -29.33 -1.60
CA ILE A 7 -4.84 -28.46 -1.00
C ILE A 7 -4.47 -27.27 -1.90
N GLY A 8 -4.47 -27.47 -3.23
CA GLY A 8 -4.24 -26.39 -4.20
C GLY A 8 -5.32 -25.30 -4.15
N THR A 9 -6.58 -25.66 -3.93
CA THR A 9 -7.67 -24.69 -3.76
C THR A 9 -7.48 -23.87 -2.49
N VAL A 10 -7.10 -24.52 -1.39
CA VAL A 10 -6.82 -23.82 -0.12
C VAL A 10 -5.66 -22.84 -0.30
N LEU A 11 -4.55 -23.29 -0.87
CA LEU A 11 -3.38 -22.44 -1.13
C LEU A 11 -3.71 -21.27 -2.06
N GLY A 12 -4.50 -21.51 -3.11
CA GLY A 12 -4.98 -20.46 -4.00
C GLY A 12 -5.81 -19.40 -3.28
N LEU A 13 -6.75 -19.81 -2.42
CA LEU A 13 -7.56 -18.89 -1.62
C LEU A 13 -6.72 -18.09 -0.63
N VAL A 14 -5.77 -18.74 0.06
CA VAL A 14 -4.83 -18.06 0.97
C VAL A 14 -3.99 -17.02 0.21
N TYR A 15 -3.51 -17.38 -0.97
CA TYR A 15 -2.71 -16.47 -1.80
C TYR A 15 -3.53 -15.25 -2.26
N LEU A 16 -4.77 -15.46 -2.70
CA LEU A 16 -5.69 -14.37 -3.08
C LEU A 16 -6.05 -13.47 -1.89
N ALA A 17 -6.34 -14.06 -0.73
CA ALA A 17 -6.58 -13.30 0.50
C ALA A 17 -5.33 -12.47 0.89
N GLY A 18 -4.13 -13.02 0.70
CA GLY A 18 -2.86 -12.32 0.90
C GLY A 18 -2.66 -11.13 -0.04
N ILE A 19 -3.05 -11.25 -1.32
CA ILE A 19 -3.02 -10.14 -2.29
C ILE A 19 -3.91 -8.98 -1.79
N VAL A 20 -5.16 -9.27 -1.44
CA VAL A 20 -6.12 -8.26 -0.99
C VAL A 20 -5.64 -7.58 0.29
N THR A 21 -5.21 -8.39 1.27
CA THR A 21 -4.69 -7.90 2.55
C THR A 21 -3.45 -7.02 2.35
N SER A 22 -2.54 -7.41 1.46
CA SER A 22 -1.33 -6.64 1.18
C SER A 22 -1.65 -5.27 0.58
N GLY A 23 -2.62 -5.21 -0.34
CA GLY A 23 -3.11 -3.94 -0.90
C GLY A 23 -3.60 -2.98 0.19
N LEU A 24 -4.43 -3.48 1.11
CA LEU A 24 -4.93 -2.69 2.25
C LEU A 24 -3.79 -2.20 3.16
N VAL A 25 -2.84 -3.08 3.48
CA VAL A 25 -1.67 -2.73 4.29
C VAL A 25 -0.83 -1.64 3.62
N TYR A 26 -0.58 -1.73 2.31
CA TYR A 26 0.19 -0.70 1.60
C TYR A 26 -0.54 0.65 1.56
N LEU A 27 -1.85 0.65 1.35
CA LEU A 27 -2.66 1.88 1.39
C LEU A 27 -2.63 2.52 2.78
N GLN A 28 -2.83 1.73 3.83
CA GLN A 28 -2.80 2.23 5.21
C GLN A 28 -1.42 2.79 5.55
N ARG A 29 -0.35 2.08 5.17
CA ARG A 29 1.03 2.50 5.42
C ARG A 29 1.47 3.75 4.65
N ALA A 30 0.80 4.08 3.56
CA ALA A 30 1.02 5.33 2.84
C ALA A 30 0.22 6.52 3.43
N GLY A 31 -0.64 6.28 4.43
CA GLY A 31 -1.41 7.33 5.11
C GLY A 31 -2.79 7.60 4.52
N PHE A 32 -3.24 6.81 3.53
CA PHE A 32 -4.56 7.03 2.89
C PHE A 32 -5.74 6.88 3.86
N GLY A 33 -5.62 6.02 4.88
CA GLY A 33 -6.64 5.89 5.91
C GLY A 33 -6.81 7.15 6.76
N GLU A 34 -5.71 7.86 7.04
CA GLU A 34 -5.72 9.11 7.79
C GLU A 34 -6.26 10.26 6.95
N LEU A 35 -5.91 10.32 5.65
CA LEU A 35 -6.42 11.34 4.74
C LEU A 35 -7.93 11.21 4.54
N LYS A 36 -8.44 9.99 4.38
CA LYS A 36 -9.88 9.74 4.26
C LYS A 36 -10.64 10.18 5.51
N SER A 37 -10.10 9.94 6.71
CA SER A 37 -10.77 10.28 7.96
C SER A 37 -10.68 11.76 8.33
N ARG A 38 -9.56 12.43 8.03
CA ARG A 38 -9.32 13.83 8.39
C ARG A 38 -9.82 14.83 7.35
N GLU A 39 -9.64 14.52 6.08
CA GLU A 39 -9.83 15.47 4.98
C GLU A 39 -10.95 15.05 4.03
N GLY A 40 -11.52 13.85 4.21
CA GLY A 40 -12.59 13.33 3.35
C GLY A 40 -12.13 13.00 1.93
N VAL A 41 -10.82 12.93 1.69
CA VAL A 41 -10.23 12.72 0.36
C VAL A 41 -10.17 11.24 0.02
N ASP A 42 -10.58 10.87 -1.20
CA ASP A 42 -10.52 9.47 -1.64
C ASP A 42 -9.13 9.13 -2.18
N TRP A 43 -8.64 7.92 -1.87
CA TRP A 43 -7.33 7.44 -2.36
C TRP A 43 -7.28 7.37 -3.88
N ARG A 44 -8.44 7.27 -4.53
CA ARG A 44 -8.59 7.25 -5.99
C ARG A 44 -8.10 8.53 -6.65
N GLU A 45 -8.20 9.67 -5.97
CA GLU A 45 -7.69 10.95 -6.48
C GLU A 45 -6.16 10.92 -6.66
N PHE A 46 -5.48 9.99 -5.99
CA PHE A 46 -4.03 9.82 -6.08
C PHE A 46 -3.62 8.85 -7.18
N LEU A 47 -4.53 8.08 -7.79
CA LEU A 47 -4.22 7.04 -8.79
C LEU A 47 -3.47 7.58 -10.00
N LEU A 48 -4.07 8.55 -10.68
CA LEU A 48 -3.55 9.12 -11.91
C LEU A 48 -2.23 9.89 -11.71
N PRO A 49 -2.08 10.77 -10.70
CA PRO A 49 -0.83 11.50 -10.51
C PRO A 49 0.33 10.65 -9.99
N ASN A 50 0.08 9.42 -9.51
CA ASN A 50 1.10 8.58 -8.85
C ASN A 50 1.22 7.17 -9.45
N ILE A 51 1.03 7.02 -10.77
CA ILE A 51 1.10 5.73 -11.49
C ILE A 51 2.32 4.87 -11.09
N PRO A 52 3.56 5.41 -10.97
CA PRO A 52 4.71 4.60 -10.56
C PRO A 52 4.57 3.95 -9.18
N TYR A 53 3.97 4.68 -8.23
CA TYR A 53 3.70 4.16 -6.89
C TYR A 53 2.65 3.03 -6.95
N PHE A 54 1.60 3.18 -7.75
CA PHE A 54 0.58 2.15 -7.92
C PHE A 54 1.12 0.90 -8.62
N ALA A 55 1.94 1.06 -9.66
CA ALA A 55 2.61 -0.06 -10.33
C ALA A 55 3.51 -0.83 -9.35
N LEU A 56 4.31 -0.12 -8.54
CA LEU A 56 5.16 -0.75 -7.52
C LEU A 56 4.33 -1.46 -6.44
N THR A 57 3.23 -0.85 -6.02
CA THR A 57 2.32 -1.44 -5.02
C THR A 57 1.68 -2.70 -5.54
N LEU A 58 1.20 -2.68 -6.79
CA LEU A 58 0.64 -3.83 -7.46
C LEU A 58 1.67 -4.96 -7.59
N ALA A 59 2.89 -4.67 -8.02
CA ALA A 59 3.97 -5.65 -8.08
C ALA A 59 4.22 -6.31 -6.71
N LYS A 60 4.28 -5.51 -5.64
CA LYS A 60 4.46 -6.00 -4.27
C LYS A 60 3.30 -6.87 -3.78
N MET A 61 2.07 -6.59 -4.21
CA MET A 61 0.91 -7.40 -3.87
C MET A 61 1.04 -8.82 -4.45
N PHE A 62 1.56 -9.00 -5.66
CA PHE A 62 1.78 -10.33 -6.24
C PHE A 62 2.94 -11.09 -5.56
N VAL A 63 3.97 -10.38 -5.11
CA VAL A 63 5.10 -11.00 -4.39
C VAL A 63 4.97 -10.88 -2.87
N TRP A 64 3.74 -10.78 -2.35
CA TRP A 64 3.49 -10.55 -0.93
C TRP A 64 4.16 -11.54 0.03
N PRO A 65 4.29 -12.85 -0.26
CA PRO A 65 4.95 -13.76 0.67
C PRO A 65 6.42 -13.40 0.87
N ALA A 66 7.11 -13.00 -0.20
CA ALA A 66 8.50 -12.55 -0.13
C ALA A 66 8.62 -11.22 0.64
N VAL A 67 7.70 -10.28 0.44
CA VAL A 67 7.67 -9.02 1.19
C VAL A 67 7.41 -9.27 2.68
N LEU A 68 6.51 -10.20 3.02
CA LEU A 68 6.24 -10.59 4.39
C LEU A 68 7.49 -11.18 5.06
N LEU A 69 8.18 -12.11 4.40
CA LEU A 69 9.44 -12.68 4.88
C LEU A 69 10.48 -11.58 5.12
N PHE A 70 10.64 -10.67 4.17
CA PHE A 70 11.54 -9.51 4.32
C PHE A 70 11.16 -8.64 5.52
N TRP A 71 9.87 -8.36 5.74
CA TRP A 71 9.41 -7.61 6.91
C TRP A 71 9.64 -8.32 8.23
N LEU A 72 9.55 -9.64 8.24
CA LEU A 72 9.80 -10.47 9.42
C LEU A 72 11.28 -10.39 9.82
N VAL A 73 12.18 -10.43 8.84
CA VAL A 73 13.63 -10.26 9.03
C VAL A 73 13.98 -8.83 9.45
N MET A 74 13.41 -7.83 8.78
CA MET A 74 13.75 -6.40 8.96
C MET A 74 12.93 -5.69 10.04
N LYS A 75 12.16 -6.43 10.84
CA LYS A 75 11.28 -5.89 11.91
C LYS A 75 10.36 -4.76 11.43
N MET A 76 9.65 -5.00 10.32
CA MET A 76 8.70 -4.06 9.72
C MET A 76 9.28 -2.63 9.49
N PRO A 77 10.15 -2.45 8.49
CA PRO A 77 10.75 -1.15 8.20
C PRO A 77 9.68 -0.10 7.90
N ARG A 78 9.86 1.18 8.24
CA ARG A 78 8.87 2.25 7.96
C ARG A 78 8.56 2.37 6.46
N SER A 79 7.33 2.78 6.13
CA SER A 79 6.97 3.06 4.74
C SER A 79 7.81 4.24 4.22
N PRO A 80 8.55 4.09 3.11
CA PRO A 80 9.24 5.21 2.50
C PRO A 80 8.29 6.10 1.71
N TRP A 81 6.99 5.79 1.62
CA TRP A 81 6.00 6.54 0.85
C TRP A 81 4.95 7.13 1.78
N ARG A 82 4.58 8.39 1.52
CA ARG A 82 3.54 9.12 2.25
C ARG A 82 2.68 9.92 1.28
N ALA A 83 1.36 9.77 1.40
CA ALA A 83 0.40 10.60 0.69
C ALA A 83 0.35 11.99 1.35
N ILE A 84 0.39 13.03 0.52
CA ILE A 84 0.35 14.43 0.92
C ILE A 84 -0.76 15.15 0.17
N THR A 85 -1.44 16.04 0.88
CA THR A 85 -2.56 16.84 0.38
C THR A 85 -2.24 18.32 0.28
N ASP A 86 -1.14 18.74 0.90
CA ASP A 86 -0.58 20.07 0.82
C ASP A 86 0.91 19.98 0.45
N ASP A 87 1.32 20.86 -0.45
CA ASP A 87 2.71 21.08 -0.84
C ASP A 87 2.93 22.59 -0.97
N HIS A 88 3.55 23.19 0.05
CA HIS A 88 3.89 24.62 0.11
C HIS A 88 2.67 25.54 -0.07
N GLY A 89 1.55 25.21 0.57
CA GLY A 89 0.31 26.00 0.51
C GLY A 89 -0.51 25.76 -0.75
N ARG A 90 -0.12 24.78 -1.59
CA ARG A 90 -0.91 24.32 -2.73
C ARG A 90 -1.54 22.99 -2.41
N ALA A 91 -2.86 22.91 -2.58
CA ALA A 91 -3.57 21.65 -2.54
C ALA A 91 -3.06 20.72 -3.65
N VAL A 92 -2.47 19.58 -3.27
CA VAL A 92 -1.97 18.55 -4.19
C VAL A 92 -2.57 17.20 -3.84
N ARG A 93 -2.50 16.25 -4.77
CA ARG A 93 -2.87 14.84 -4.55
C ARG A 93 -1.70 13.95 -4.96
N ARG A 94 -0.64 13.97 -4.16
CA ARG A 94 0.64 13.30 -4.49
C ARG A 94 1.07 12.31 -3.41
N VAL A 95 1.75 11.26 -3.82
CA VAL A 95 2.50 10.35 -2.95
C VAL A 95 3.97 10.67 -3.10
N THR A 96 4.62 11.09 -2.01
CA THR A 96 6.04 11.44 -2.00
C THR A 96 6.85 10.44 -1.19
N ARG A 97 8.15 10.37 -1.47
CA ARG A 97 9.07 9.53 -0.70
C ARG A 97 9.50 10.28 0.57
N VAL A 98 9.32 9.66 1.74
CA VAL A 98 9.78 10.19 3.03
C VAL A 98 11.32 10.25 2.98
N GLY A 99 11.86 11.46 2.80
CA GLY A 99 13.29 11.74 2.58
C GLY A 99 13.65 12.25 1.17
N GLY A 100 12.69 12.35 0.24
CA GLY A 100 12.92 12.87 -1.13
C GLY A 100 12.54 14.33 -1.35
N ALA A 101 11.87 14.98 -0.40
CA ALA A 101 11.54 16.40 -0.46
C ALA A 101 11.59 17.01 0.96
N ASN A 102 12.50 17.95 1.16
CA ASN A 102 12.58 18.95 2.23
C ASN A 102 12.38 18.46 3.68
N THR A 103 13.49 18.07 4.32
CA THR A 103 13.77 18.55 5.69
C THR A 103 14.05 20.06 5.59
N GLY A 104 12.99 20.85 5.56
CA GLY A 104 13.06 22.31 5.55
C GLY A 104 11.98 22.85 6.45
N HIS A 105 12.40 23.28 7.63
CA HIS A 105 11.67 23.86 8.77
C HIS A 105 11.21 22.88 9.85
#